data_AF-A0A7S1XCR9-F1
#
_entry.id   AF-A0A7S1XCR9-F1
#
_cell.length_a   1.000
_cell.length_b   1.000
_cell.length_c   1.000
_cell.angle_alpha   90.00
_cell.angle_beta   90.00
_cell.angle_gamma   90.00
#
_symmetry.space_group_name_H-M   'P 1'
#
loop_
_entity.id
_entity.type
_entity.pdbx_description
1 polymer ?
#
loop_
_entity_poly.entity_id
_entity_poly.type
_entity_poly.pdbx_seq_one_letter_code
_entity_poly.pdbx_strand_id
1 'polypeptide(L)'
;GRHLPSDFPRSLGVANNLMIAAYSLLCAVTYAVKGDATPSFLIDAIPHSALRTAAGLLLVAHILVTYLLVNQPLSEKIHRRVVAWARTNWQPTDESTRVDSVVSRVAWLAVTLSVLACSVAIAALVPFFAVFQNMLGAMLGAPIVFGGPAWMYLRCCRAADRKIAAGDRVMIAALLCFL
;
A
#
# COMPACT_ATOMS: atom_id res chain seq x y z
N GLY A 1 -6.88 20.37 -20.06
CA GLY A 1 -6.80 21.54 -19.15
C GLY A 1 -5.50 21.45 -18.38
N ARG A 2 -4.77 22.57 -18.20
CA ARG A 2 -3.57 22.59 -17.37
C ARG A 2 -4.00 22.57 -15.90
N HIS A 3 -3.69 21.50 -15.19
CA HIS A 3 -3.88 21.43 -13.74
C HIS A 3 -2.76 22.21 -13.07
N LEU A 4 -3.11 23.19 -12.23
CA LEU A 4 -2.14 23.96 -11.46
C LEU A 4 -1.81 23.20 -10.17
N PRO A 5 -0.57 23.27 -9.65
CA PRO A 5 -0.21 22.64 -8.38
C PRO A 5 -1.10 23.06 -7.19
N SER A 6 -1.74 24.24 -7.29
CA SER A 6 -2.71 24.77 -6.33
C SER A 6 -4.01 23.96 -6.24
N ASP A 7 -4.36 23.17 -7.25
CA ASP A 7 -5.59 22.38 -7.27
C ASP A 7 -5.45 21.08 -6.45
N PHE A 8 -4.22 20.64 -6.19
CA PHE A 8 -3.93 19.42 -5.45
C PHE A 8 -4.55 19.37 -4.04
N PRO A 9 -4.36 20.36 -3.14
CA PRO A 9 -4.96 20.32 -1.81
C PRO A 9 -6.48 20.30 -1.84
N ARG A 10 -7.10 20.99 -2.81
CA ARG A 10 -8.56 20.99 -2.98
C ARG A 10 -9.07 19.62 -3.38
N SER A 11 -8.45 18.98 -4.38
CA SER A 11 -8.81 17.63 -4.82
C SER A 11 -8.58 16.60 -3.70
N LEU A 12 -7.48 16.72 -2.94
CA LEU A 12 -7.18 15.87 -1.81
C LEU A 12 -8.24 15.99 -0.70
N GLY A 13 -8.64 17.22 -0.37
CA GLY A 13 -9.68 17.47 0.63
C GLY A 13 -11.02 16.88 0.23
N VAL A 14 -11.43 17.04 -1.04
CA VAL A 14 -12.68 16.46 -1.56
C VAL A 14 -12.63 14.92 -1.50
N ALA A 15 -11.55 14.31 -1.98
CA ALA A 15 -11.40 12.85 -1.98
C ALA A 15 -11.42 12.26 -0.56
N ASN A 16 -10.67 12.87 0.37
CA ASN A 16 -10.62 12.39 1.76
C ASN A 16 -11.96 12.53 2.46
N ASN A 17 -12.65 13.67 2.30
CA ASN A 17 -13.97 13.87 2.90
C ASN A 17 -15.01 12.89 2.34
N LEU A 18 -14.96 12.61 1.03
CA LEU A 18 -15.83 11.62 0.42
C LEU A 18 -15.58 10.21 0.98
N MET A 19 -14.31 9.81 1.15
CA MET A 19 -13.98 8.52 1.76
C MET A 19 -14.44 8.44 3.21
N ILE A 20 -14.20 9.48 4.02
CA ILE A 20 -14.64 9.53 5.42
C ILE A 20 -16.16 9.39 5.48
N ALA A 21 -16.89 10.12 4.65
CA ALA A 21 -18.36 10.05 4.60
C ALA A 21 -18.83 8.64 4.22
N ALA A 22 -18.25 8.04 3.17
CA ALA A 22 -18.63 6.71 2.71
C ALA A 22 -18.37 5.63 3.78
N TYR A 23 -17.18 5.65 4.40
CA TYR A 23 -16.83 4.69 5.44
C TYR A 23 -17.67 4.89 6.72
N SER A 24 -17.87 6.13 7.15
CA SER A 24 -18.68 6.44 8.33
C SER A 24 -20.13 6.01 8.14
N LEU A 25 -20.70 6.29 6.96
CA LEU A 25 -22.07 5.89 6.62
C LEU A 25 -22.20 4.36 6.62
N LEU A 26 -21.24 3.66 6.00
CA LEU A 26 -21.25 2.19 5.95
C LEU A 26 -21.19 1.59 7.35
N CYS A 27 -20.30 2.08 8.21
CA CYS A 27 -20.19 1.64 9.59
C CYS A 27 -21.47 1.94 10.39
N ALA A 28 -22.02 3.15 10.28
CA ALA A 28 -23.23 3.55 10.98
C ALA A 28 -24.45 2.70 10.58
N VAL A 29 -24.66 2.49 9.28
CA VAL A 29 -25.78 1.69 8.77
C VAL A 29 -25.62 0.23 9.19
N THR A 30 -24.42 -0.34 9.05
CA THR A 30 -24.20 -1.74 9.40
C THR A 30 -24.40 -1.97 10.90
N TYR A 31 -23.85 -1.10 11.74
CA TYR A 31 -24.01 -1.17 13.18
C TYR A 31 -25.46 -0.96 13.61
N ALA A 32 -26.19 -0.03 12.99
CA ALA A 32 -27.60 0.19 13.28
C ALA A 32 -28.48 -1.04 12.97
N VAL A 33 -28.13 -1.85 11.95
CA VAL A 33 -28.91 -3.02 11.53
C VAL A 33 -28.49 -4.30 12.24
N LYS A 34 -27.19 -4.52 12.46
CA LYS A 34 -26.64 -5.78 13.01
C LYS A 34 -26.13 -5.67 14.44
N GLY A 35 -25.96 -4.46 14.96
CA GLY A 35 -25.35 -4.21 16.27
C GLY A 35 -23.99 -4.89 16.40
N ASP A 36 -23.78 -5.51 17.56
CA ASP A 36 -22.53 -6.19 17.92
C ASP A 36 -22.31 -7.51 17.14
N ALA A 37 -23.32 -8.01 16.41
CA ALA A 37 -23.21 -9.21 15.58
C ALA A 37 -22.70 -8.93 14.15
N THR A 38 -22.07 -7.77 13.93
CA THR A 38 -21.53 -7.38 12.63
C THR A 38 -20.27 -8.21 12.31
N PRO A 39 -20.25 -9.01 11.22
CA PRO A 39 -19.07 -9.77 10.86
C PRO A 39 -17.95 -8.84 10.38
N SER A 40 -16.70 -9.24 10.64
CA SER A 40 -15.52 -8.50 10.18
C SER A 40 -15.44 -8.36 8.66
N PHE A 41 -16.09 -9.27 7.93
CA PHE A 41 -16.21 -9.21 6.47
C PHE A 41 -17.68 -9.04 6.07
N LEU A 42 -18.02 -7.85 5.54
CA LEU A 42 -19.41 -7.43 5.38
C LEU A 42 -20.21 -8.29 4.38
N ILE A 43 -19.54 -8.87 3.38
CA ILE A 43 -20.20 -9.74 2.39
C ILE A 43 -20.77 -11.00 3.04
N ASP A 44 -20.17 -11.48 4.14
CA ASP A 44 -20.67 -12.64 4.86
C ASP A 44 -21.97 -12.37 5.60
N ALA A 45 -22.26 -11.09 5.91
CA ALA A 45 -23.54 -10.69 6.48
C ALA A 45 -24.71 -10.81 5.50
N ILE A 46 -24.42 -10.84 4.18
CA ILE A 46 -25.44 -10.88 3.14
C ILE A 46 -25.98 -12.32 3.03
N PRO A 47 -27.31 -12.54 3.13
CA PRO A 47 -27.89 -13.86 2.94
C PRO A 47 -27.57 -14.40 1.53
N HIS A 48 -27.49 -15.72 1.41
CA HIS A 48 -27.20 -16.39 0.13
C HIS A 48 -28.23 -15.98 -0.93
N SER A 49 -27.80 -15.13 -1.86
CA SER A 49 -28.64 -14.50 -2.88
C SER A 49 -27.78 -14.15 -4.09
N ALA A 50 -28.41 -13.92 -5.25
CA ALA A 50 -27.70 -13.48 -6.45
C ALA A 50 -26.91 -12.17 -6.22
N LEU A 51 -27.42 -11.29 -5.34
CA LEU A 51 -26.74 -10.05 -4.95
C LEU A 51 -25.42 -10.31 -4.23
N ARG A 52 -25.38 -11.28 -3.31
CA ARG A 52 -24.14 -11.70 -2.63
C ARG A 52 -23.10 -12.18 -3.64
N THR A 53 -23.52 -13.02 -4.60
CA THR A 53 -22.62 -13.53 -5.64
C THR A 53 -22.10 -12.41 -6.53
N ALA A 54 -22.95 -11.48 -6.96
CA ALA A 54 -22.54 -10.33 -7.77
C ALA A 54 -21.55 -9.43 -7.02
N ALA A 55 -21.82 -9.12 -5.74
CA ALA A 55 -20.91 -8.35 -4.90
C ALA A 55 -19.57 -9.06 -4.68
N GLY A 56 -19.61 -10.38 -4.46
CA GLY A 56 -18.41 -11.22 -4.34
C GLY A 56 -17.57 -11.22 -5.62
N LEU A 57 -18.19 -11.38 -6.78
CA LEU A 57 -17.50 -11.33 -8.08
C LEU A 57 -16.87 -9.97 -8.35
N LEU A 58 -17.60 -8.88 -8.07
CA LEU A 58 -17.07 -7.53 -8.22
C LEU A 58 -15.86 -7.30 -7.31
N LEU A 59 -15.93 -7.77 -6.06
CA LEU A 59 -14.82 -7.68 -5.12
C LEU A 59 -13.62 -8.51 -5.59
N VAL A 60 -13.82 -9.74 -6.05
CA VAL A 60 -12.75 -10.59 -6.58
C VAL A 60 -12.08 -9.92 -7.79
N ALA A 61 -12.87 -9.40 -8.74
CA ALA A 61 -12.35 -8.67 -9.88
C ALA A 61 -11.54 -7.44 -9.45
N HIS A 62 -12.05 -6.67 -8.49
CA HIS A 62 -11.36 -5.50 -7.94
C HIS A 62 -10.02 -5.87 -7.28
N ILE A 63 -10.00 -6.92 -6.45
CA ILE A 63 -8.79 -7.41 -5.77
C ILE A 63 -7.76 -7.91 -6.79
N LEU A 64 -8.19 -8.67 -7.81
CA LEU A 64 -7.29 -9.17 -8.86
C LEU A 64 -6.60 -8.04 -9.62
N VAL A 65 -7.37 -7.04 -10.07
CA VAL A 65 -6.81 -5.89 -10.80
C VAL A 65 -5.88 -5.09 -9.89
N THR A 66 -6.28 -4.82 -8.65
CA THR A 66 -5.47 -4.07 -7.69
C THR A 66 -4.17 -4.80 -7.35
N TYR A 67 -4.23 -6.12 -7.16
CA TYR A 67 -3.06 -6.96 -6.92
C TYR A 67 -2.06 -6.86 -8.08
N LEU A 68 -2.54 -6.96 -9.33
CA LEU A 68 -1.67 -6.84 -10.50
C LEU A 68 -0.99 -5.46 -10.57
N LEU A 69 -1.75 -4.38 -10.35
CA LEU A 69 -1.22 -3.02 -10.39
C LEU A 69 -0.20 -2.74 -9.29
N VAL A 70 -0.44 -3.23 -8.07
CA VAL A 70 0.47 -3.02 -6.94
C VAL A 70 1.71 -3.91 -7.03
N ASN A 71 1.57 -5.12 -7.57
CA ASN A 71 2.68 -6.07 -7.65
C ASN A 71 3.74 -5.69 -8.70
N GLN A 72 3.36 -4.96 -9.76
CA GLN A 72 4.27 -4.48 -10.80
C GLN A 72 5.46 -3.65 -10.25
N PRO A 73 5.25 -2.52 -9.57
CA PRO A 73 6.35 -1.72 -9.04
C PRO A 73 7.12 -2.41 -7.92
N LEU A 74 6.46 -3.29 -7.14
CA LEU A 74 7.12 -4.08 -6.11
C LEU A 74 8.11 -5.07 -6.74
N SER A 75 7.64 -5.86 -7.71
CA SER A 75 8.45 -6.83 -8.44
C SER A 75 9.60 -6.14 -9.18
N GLU A 76 9.37 -4.95 -9.76
CA GLU A 76 10.42 -4.17 -10.40
C GLU A 76 11.53 -3.77 -9.43
N LYS A 77 11.17 -3.24 -8.26
CA LYS A 77 12.14 -2.83 -7.24
C LYS A 77 12.94 -4.02 -6.71
N ILE A 78 12.28 -5.16 -6.46
CA ILE A 78 12.95 -6.39 -6.02
C ILE A 78 13.89 -6.89 -7.11
N HIS A 79 13.41 -7.00 -8.36
CA HIS A 79 14.21 -7.43 -9.49
C HIS A 79 15.47 -6.56 -9.69
N ARG A 80 15.32 -5.22 -9.64
CA ARG A 80 16.48 -4.31 -9.73
C ARG A 80 17.48 -4.54 -8.61
N ARG A 81 17.04 -4.79 -7.38
CA ARG A 81 17.93 -5.09 -6.24
C ARG A 81 18.62 -6.45 -6.39
N VAL A 82 17.90 -7.47 -6.81
CA VAL A 82 18.44 -8.83 -7.04
C VAL A 82 19.47 -8.81 -8.17
N VAL A 83 19.18 -8.12 -9.28
CA VAL A 83 20.11 -7.98 -10.41
C VAL A 83 21.33 -7.14 -10.01
N ALA A 84 21.15 -6.06 -9.24
CA ALA A 84 22.28 -5.26 -8.75
C ALA A 84 23.20 -6.10 -7.85
N TRP A 85 22.64 -6.89 -6.94
CA TRP A 85 23.38 -7.80 -6.08
C TRP A 85 24.08 -8.91 -6.89
N ALA A 86 23.42 -9.46 -7.90
CA ALA A 86 24.02 -10.47 -8.77
C ALA A 86 25.19 -9.90 -9.59
N ARG A 87 25.10 -8.65 -10.06
CA ARG A 87 26.21 -7.98 -10.75
C ARG A 87 27.42 -7.75 -9.85
N THR A 88 27.21 -7.42 -8.56
CA THR A 88 28.33 -7.22 -7.64
C THR A 88 29.03 -8.51 -7.24
N ASN A 89 28.30 -9.63 -7.20
CA ASN A 89 28.83 -10.89 -6.66
C ASN A 89 29.24 -11.92 -7.72
N TRP A 90 28.70 -11.87 -8.94
CA TRP A 90 28.81 -12.98 -9.89
C TRP A 90 29.58 -12.71 -11.19
N GLN A 91 29.80 -11.46 -11.65
CA GLN A 91 30.66 -11.19 -12.82
C GLN A 91 30.99 -9.68 -13.05
N PRO A 92 32.25 -9.33 -13.39
CA PRO A 92 32.64 -7.96 -13.72
C PRO A 92 32.26 -7.59 -15.16
N THR A 93 31.67 -6.39 -15.31
CA THR A 93 31.66 -5.50 -16.49
C THR A 93 31.86 -6.17 -17.86
N ASP A 94 30.75 -6.54 -18.49
CA ASP A 94 30.64 -6.37 -19.94
C ASP A 94 29.42 -5.48 -20.22
N GLU A 95 29.69 -4.28 -20.71
CA GLU A 95 28.77 -3.15 -20.82
C GLU A 95 27.76 -3.32 -21.98
N SER A 96 27.93 -4.36 -22.80
CA SER A 96 27.22 -4.50 -24.08
C SER A 96 26.09 -5.54 -24.13
N THR A 97 25.92 -6.42 -23.13
CA THR A 97 24.88 -7.46 -23.14
C THR A 97 23.55 -6.94 -22.59
N ARG A 98 22.96 -6.04 -23.41
CA ARG A 98 21.54 -5.74 -23.59
C ARG A 98 20.58 -6.39 -22.59
N VAL A 99 19.90 -5.53 -21.83
CA VAL A 99 18.44 -5.36 -21.58
C VAL A 99 17.43 -6.48 -21.95
N ASP A 100 17.77 -7.46 -22.80
CA ASP A 100 16.91 -8.55 -23.31
C ASP A 100 17.45 -9.97 -23.08
N SER A 101 18.39 -10.17 -22.16
CA SER A 101 18.89 -11.51 -21.86
C SER A 101 17.79 -12.40 -21.24
N VAL A 102 17.74 -13.67 -21.68
CA VAL A 102 16.87 -14.73 -21.10
C VAL A 102 17.06 -14.81 -19.58
N VAL A 103 18.28 -14.53 -19.09
CA VAL A 103 18.60 -14.49 -17.66
C VAL A 103 17.77 -13.45 -16.90
N SER A 104 17.54 -12.27 -17.49
CA SER A 104 16.71 -11.21 -16.91
C SER A 104 15.23 -11.63 -16.84
N ARG A 105 14.75 -12.32 -17.87
CA ARG A 105 13.35 -12.84 -17.91
C ARG A 105 13.13 -13.94 -16.88
N VAL A 106 14.10 -14.85 -16.72
CA VAL A 106 14.05 -15.91 -15.71
C VAL A 106 14.16 -15.32 -14.30
N ALA A 107 15.04 -14.33 -14.09
CA ALA A 107 15.14 -13.63 -12.82
C ALA A 107 13.83 -12.89 -12.47
N TRP A 108 13.19 -12.25 -13.44
CA TRP A 108 11.89 -11.62 -13.26
C TRP A 108 10.81 -12.63 -12.88
N LEU A 109 10.73 -13.76 -13.60
CA LEU A 109 9.79 -14.84 -13.31
C LEU A 109 10.03 -15.44 -11.91
N ALA A 110 11.29 -15.62 -11.52
CA ALA A 110 11.64 -16.12 -10.19
C ALA A 110 11.22 -15.14 -9.08
N VAL A 111 11.41 -13.84 -9.30
CA VAL A 111 10.95 -12.79 -8.37
C VAL A 111 9.42 -12.79 -8.25
N THR A 112 8.68 -12.82 -9.36
CA THR A 112 7.21 -12.81 -9.29
C THR A 112 6.66 -14.10 -8.69
N LEU A 113 7.25 -15.27 -9.00
CA LEU A 113 6.87 -16.55 -8.41
C LEU A 113 7.18 -16.59 -6.91
N SER A 114 8.32 -16.07 -6.46
CA SER A 114 8.66 -16.04 -5.04
C SER A 114 7.73 -15.12 -4.24
N VAL A 115 7.36 -13.96 -4.78
CA VAL A 115 6.36 -13.07 -4.17
C VAL A 115 4.99 -13.75 -4.11
N LEU A 116 4.58 -14.43 -5.18
CA LEU A 116 3.32 -15.19 -5.20
C LEU A 116 3.33 -16.34 -4.18
N ALA A 117 4.40 -17.13 -4.13
CA ALA A 117 4.56 -18.23 -3.19
C ALA A 117 4.52 -17.74 -1.73
N CYS A 118 5.20 -16.63 -1.44
CA CYS A 118 5.15 -16.00 -0.12
C CYS A 118 3.73 -15.54 0.22
N SER A 119 3.02 -14.94 -0.73
CA SER A 119 1.63 -14.50 -0.54
C SER A 119 0.69 -15.67 -0.25
N VAL A 120 0.84 -16.79 -0.97
CA VAL A 120 0.06 -18.02 -0.73
C VAL A 120 0.40 -18.64 0.63
N ALA A 121 1.68 -18.65 1.02
CA ALA A 121 2.10 -19.14 2.33
C ALA A 121 1.48 -18.30 3.46
N ILE A 122 1.51 -16.97 3.34
CA ILE A 122 0.87 -16.07 4.32
C ILE A 122 -0.64 -16.31 4.37
N ALA A 123 -1.29 -16.46 3.21
CA ALA A 123 -2.73 -16.74 3.14
C ALA A 123 -3.10 -18.08 3.80
N ALA A 124 -2.24 -19.10 3.69
CA ALA A 124 -2.45 -20.39 4.36
C ALA A 124 -2.20 -20.32 5.88
N LEU A 125 -1.26 -19.47 6.32
CA LEU A 125 -0.89 -19.33 7.73
C LEU A 125 -1.82 -18.42 8.53
N VAL A 126 -2.47 -17.46 7.89
CA VAL A 126 -3.28 -16.45 8.57
C VAL A 126 -4.77 -16.59 8.21
N PRO A 127 -5.54 -17.36 9.00
CA PRO A 127 -6.97 -17.59 8.73
C PRO A 127 -7.85 -16.37 9.03
N PHE A 128 -7.32 -15.32 9.67
CA PHE A 128 -8.08 -14.13 10.07
C PHE A 128 -7.58 -12.86 9.37
N PHE A 129 -8.22 -12.52 8.25
CA PHE A 129 -7.88 -11.34 7.43
C PHE A 129 -7.88 -10.03 8.24
N ALA A 130 -8.87 -9.83 9.12
CA ALA A 130 -9.00 -8.59 9.89
C ALA A 130 -7.82 -8.35 10.84
N VAL A 131 -7.32 -9.39 11.51
CA VAL A 131 -6.17 -9.27 12.43
C VAL A 131 -4.92 -8.91 11.64
N PHE A 132 -4.68 -9.58 10.51
CA PHE A 132 -3.55 -9.29 9.64
C PHE A 132 -3.58 -7.86 9.09
N GLN A 133 -4.74 -7.43 8.59
CA GLN A 133 -4.93 -6.08 8.07
C GLN A 133 -4.69 -5.02 9.17
N ASN A 134 -5.23 -5.23 10.38
CA ASN A 134 -5.04 -4.31 11.49
C ASN A 134 -3.58 -4.24 11.93
N MET A 135 -2.88 -5.37 11.99
CA MET A 135 -1.46 -5.44 12.31
C MET A 135 -0.62 -4.69 11.27
N LEU A 136 -0.85 -4.94 9.96
CA LEU A 136 -0.16 -4.22 8.90
C LEU A 136 -0.48 -2.72 8.92
N GLY A 137 -1.74 -2.36 9.17
CA GLY A 137 -2.17 -0.96 9.30
C GLY A 137 -1.47 -0.25 10.46
N ALA A 138 -1.36 -0.90 11.62
CA ALA A 138 -0.66 -0.35 12.77
C ALA A 138 0.85 -0.27 12.54
N MET A 139 1.48 -1.35 12.05
CA MET A 139 2.94 -1.45 11.90
C MET A 139 3.49 -0.63 10.73
N LEU A 140 2.79 -0.57 9.61
CA LEU A 140 3.27 0.10 8.39
C LEU A 140 2.54 1.42 8.13
N GLY A 141 1.25 1.50 8.47
CA GLY A 141 0.45 2.70 8.22
C GLY A 141 0.95 3.90 9.01
N ALA A 142 1.16 3.75 10.33
CA ALA A 142 1.64 4.87 11.16
C ALA A 142 3.02 5.41 10.70
N PRO A 143 4.04 4.57 10.46
CA PRO A 143 5.31 5.04 9.91
C PRO A 143 5.22 5.73 8.55
N ILE A 144 4.40 5.22 7.63
CA ILE A 144 4.29 5.78 6.28
C ILE A 144 3.52 7.10 6.31
N VAL A 145 2.40 7.16 7.04
CA VAL A 145 1.50 8.32 7.06
C VAL A 145 2.08 9.47 7.90
N PHE A 146 2.67 9.18 9.06
CA PHE A 146 3.20 10.22 9.96
C PHE A 146 4.70 10.44 9.77
N GLY A 147 5.46 9.34 9.68
CA GLY A 147 6.92 9.41 9.56
C GLY A 147 7.39 9.89 8.20
N GLY A 148 6.76 9.44 7.11
CA GLY A 148 7.11 9.82 5.74
C GLY A 148 7.12 11.33 5.50
N PRO A 149 6.00 12.04 5.72
CA PRO A 149 5.92 13.49 5.55
C PRO A 149 6.85 14.27 6.50
N ALA A 150 6.95 13.84 7.77
CA ALA A 150 7.85 14.48 8.74
C ALA A 150 9.31 14.37 8.30
N TRP A 151 9.74 13.19 7.85
CA TRP A 151 11.08 12.97 7.32
C TRP A 151 11.34 13.78 6.04
N MET A 152 10.37 13.85 5.12
CA MET A 152 10.48 14.64 3.91
C MET A 152 10.57 16.14 4.21
N TYR A 153 9.74 16.64 5.14
CA TYR A 153 9.78 18.03 5.59
C TYR A 153 11.16 18.40 6.16
N LEU A 154 11.71 17.55 7.05
CA LEU A 154 13.07 17.75 7.59
C LEU A 154 14.14 17.79 6.50
N ARG A 155 14.06 16.90 5.51
CA ARG A 155 14.98 16.89 4.36
C ARG A 155 14.87 18.17 3.52
N CYS A 156 13.64 18.63 3.26
CA CYS A 156 13.40 19.88 2.53
C CYS A 156 13.91 21.12 3.28
N CYS A 157 13.66 21.22 4.60
CA CYS A 157 14.17 22.33 5.41
C CYS A 157 15.70 22.36 5.43
N ARG A 158 16.35 21.19 5.53
CA ARG A 158 17.83 21.07 5.45
C ARG A 158 18.36 21.46 4.08
N ALA A 159 17.70 21.03 2.99
CA ALA A 159 18.10 21.39 1.64
C ALA A 159 17.90 22.88 1.32
N ALA A 160 16.92 23.53 1.95
CA ALA A 160 16.62 24.95 1.78
C ALA A 160 17.28 25.87 2.83
N ASP A 161 18.14 25.33 3.70
CA ASP A 161 18.79 26.01 4.83
C ASP A 161 17.83 26.85 5.70
N ARG A 162 16.60 26.35 5.91
CA ARG A 162 15.58 27.05 6.70
C ARG A 162 15.60 26.61 8.15
N LYS A 163 15.63 27.58 9.06
CA LYS A 163 15.46 27.32 10.50
C LYS A 163 14.02 26.84 10.77
N ILE A 164 13.90 25.64 11.30
CA ILE A 164 12.62 25.05 11.68
C ILE A 164 12.09 25.78 12.92
N ALA A 165 10.86 26.27 12.85
CA ALA A 165 10.16 26.93 13.96
C ALA A 165 9.98 25.97 15.15
N ALA A 166 9.88 26.50 16.37
CA ALA A 166 9.76 25.68 17.58
C ALA A 166 8.49 24.81 17.58
N GLY A 167 7.36 25.33 17.08
CA GLY A 167 6.10 24.58 16.97
C GLY A 167 6.22 23.37 16.03
N ASP A 168 6.85 23.56 14.87
CA ASP A 168 7.10 22.47 13.91
C ASP A 168 8.00 21.38 14.50
N ARG A 169 9.00 21.75 15.32
CA ARG A 169 9.87 20.77 15.99
C ARG A 169 9.09 19.90 16.96
N VAL A 170 8.18 20.50 17.74
CA VAL A 170 7.32 19.76 18.67
C VAL A 170 6.39 18.83 17.90
N MET A 171 5.78 19.32 16.82
CA MET A 171 4.91 18.49 15.97
C MET A 171 5.67 17.32 15.33
N ILE A 172 6.87 17.56 14.78
CA ILE A 172 7.71 16.51 14.18
C ILE A 172 8.15 15.51 15.26
N ALA A 173 8.55 15.97 16.44
CA ALA A 173 8.92 15.09 17.54
C ALA A 173 7.75 14.22 18.01
N ALA A 174 6.54 14.80 18.11
CA ALA A 174 5.33 14.05 18.43
C ALA A 174 5.03 12.99 17.36
N LEU A 175 5.05 13.36 16.08
CA LEU A 175 4.81 12.43 14.96
C LEU A 175 5.84 11.30 14.90
N LEU A 176 7.10 11.57 15.23
CA LEU A 176 8.16 10.56 15.30
C LEU A 176 8.08 9.68 16.56
N CYS A 177 7.48 10.17 17.65
CA CYS A 177 7.27 9.39 18.87
C CYS A 177 6.16 8.35 18.73
N PHE A 178 5.28 8.49 17.73
CA PHE A 178 4.24 7.51 17.39
C PHE A 178 4.73 6.40 16.44
N LEU A 179 5.98 6.47 15.96
CA LEU A 179 6.66 5.39 15.25
C LEU A 179 7.39 4.46 16.22
#